data_AF-A0A355H331-F1
#
_entry.id   AF-A0A355H331-F1
#
_cell.length_a   1.000
_cell.length_b   1.000
_cell.length_c   1.000
_cell.angle_alpha   90.00
_cell.angle_beta   90.00
_cell.angle_gamma   90.00
#
_symmetry.space_group_name_H-M   'P 1'
#
loop_
_entity.id
_entity.type
_entity.pdbx_description
1 polymer ?
#
loop_
_entity_poly.entity_id
_entity_poly.type
_entity_poly.pdbx_seq_one_letter_code
_entity_poly.pdbx_strand_id
1 'polypeptide(L)' 'MSYTITEKCNGCGACARTCPASAIAGEKKKLHAIDGSLCIECGA' A
#
# COMPACT_ATOMS: atom_id res chain seq x y z
N MET A 1 -4.17 2.50 13.27
CA MET A 1 -3.35 3.65 12.80
C MET A 1 -3.24 3.51 11.30
N SER A 2 -3.84 4.43 10.55
CA SER A 2 -3.91 4.37 9.09
C SER A 2 -2.52 4.43 8.46
N TYR A 3 -2.08 3.31 7.90
CA TYR A 3 -0.88 3.25 7.07
C TYR A 3 -1.06 4.20 5.89
N THR A 4 -0.09 5.08 5.65
CA THR A 4 -0.13 6.07 4.57
C THR A 4 1.15 5.98 3.76
N ILE A 5 1.01 5.91 2.45
CA ILE A 5 2.15 5.90 1.54
C ILE A 5 2.55 7.34 1.27
N THR A 6 3.77 7.68 1.67
CA THR A 6 4.32 9.02 1.49
C THR A 6 5.01 9.14 0.14
N GLU A 7 5.30 10.38 -0.27
CA GLU A 7 6.09 10.72 -1.47
C GLU A 7 7.48 10.07 -1.54
N LYS A 8 7.96 9.48 -0.44
CA LYS A 8 9.18 8.64 -0.41
C LYS A 8 8.99 7.26 -1.05
N CYS A 9 7.77 6.91 -1.44
CA CYS A 9 7.49 5.65 -2.12
C CYS A 9 8.24 5.59 -3.46
N ASN A 10 9.15 4.64 -3.58
CA ASN A 10 9.89 4.36 -4.82
C ASN A 10 9.14 3.41 -5.78
N GLY A 11 7.90 3.03 -5.43
CA GLY A 11 7.10 2.11 -6.20
C GLY A 11 7.64 0.67 -6.27
N CYS A 12 8.28 0.18 -5.20
CA CYS A 12 8.82 -1.18 -5.13
C CYS A 12 7.74 -2.29 -5.15
N GLY A 13 6.50 -1.98 -4.75
CA GLY A 13 5.40 -2.95 -4.69
C GLY A 13 5.51 -4.02 -3.59
N ALA A 14 6.47 -3.89 -2.66
CA ALA A 14 6.61 -4.83 -1.54
C ALA A 14 5.40 -4.79 -0.60
N CYS A 15 4.89 -3.59 -0.31
CA CYS A 15 3.68 -3.40 0.49
C CYS A 15 2.44 -4.04 -0.18
N ALA A 16 2.27 -3.86 -1.49
CA ALA A 16 1.16 -4.48 -2.21
C ALA A 16 1.22 -6.01 -2.22
N ARG A 17 2.43 -6.59 -2.25
CA ARG A 17 2.61 -8.05 -2.18
C ARG A 17 2.32 -8.65 -0.79
N THR A 18 2.66 -7.93 0.28
CA THR A 18 2.41 -8.42 1.64
C THR A 18 0.98 -8.15 2.10
N CYS A 19 0.27 -7.23 1.45
CA CYS A 19 -1.08 -6.86 1.83
C CYS A 19 -2.08 -8.02 1.59
N PRO A 20 -2.63 -8.64 2.65
CA PRO A 20 -3.54 -9.78 2.51
C PRO A 20 -4.89 -9.39 1.92
N ALA A 21 -5.30 -8.13 2.10
CA ALA A 21 -6.53 -7.59 1.55
C ALA A 21 -6.36 -6.96 0.16
N SER A 22 -5.15 -6.99 -0.40
CA SER A 22 -4.81 -6.26 -1.64
C SER A 22 -5.30 -4.81 -1.64
N ALA A 23 -5.26 -4.16 -0.48
CA ALA A 23 -5.73 -2.79 -0.28
C ALA A 23 -4.79 -1.73 -0.87
N ILE A 24 -3.68 -2.12 -1.48
CA ILE A 24 -2.64 -1.21 -1.93
C ILE A 24 -2.56 -1.28 -3.46
N ALA A 25 -2.93 -0.17 -4.11
CA ALA A 25 -2.89 -0.05 -5.56
C ALA A 25 -1.73 0.88 -5.97
N GLY A 26 -0.96 0.48 -6.98
CA GLY A 26 0.14 1.28 -7.50
C GLY A 26 0.89 0.57 -8.60
N GLU A 27 1.60 1.34 -9.43
CA GLU A 27 2.44 0.81 -10.49
C GLU A 27 3.93 0.88 -10.13
N LYS A 28 4.74 0.08 -10.83
CA LYS A 28 6.21 0.13 -10.67
C LYS A 28 6.72 1.53 -10.94
N LYS A 29 7.60 2.03 -10.06
CA LYS A 29 8.15 3.40 -10.10
C LYS A 29 7.11 4.52 -9.95
N LYS A 30 5.90 4.22 -9.46
CA LYS A 30 4.90 5.23 -9.10
C LYS A 30 4.55 5.15 -7.62
N LEU A 31 4.02 6.27 -7.12
CA LEU A 31 3.44 6.34 -5.78
C LEU A 31 2.30 5.33 -5.68
N HIS A 32 2.34 4.52 -4.63
CA HIS A 32 1.24 3.61 -4.32
C HIS A 32 0.22 4.34 -3.44
N ALA A 33 -1.04 3.91 -3.50
CA ALA A 33 -2.14 4.41 -2.69
C ALA A 33 -2.75 3.27 -1.89
N ILE A 34 -3.16 3.57 -0.66
CA ILE A 34 -3.85 2.61 0.21
C ILE A 34 -5.34 2.93 0.16
N ASP A 35 -6.14 1.95 -0.21
CA ASP A 35 -7.58 2.02 -0.16
C ASP A 35 -8.05 1.72 1.27
N GLY A 36 -8.57 2.76 1.94
CA GLY A 36 -9.06 2.64 3.31
C GLY A 36 -10.27 1.72 3.45
N SER A 37 -11.00 1.46 2.36
CA SER A 37 -12.19 0.58 2.38
C SER A 37 -11.80 -0.89 2.38
N LEU A 38 -10.66 -1.23 1.79
CA LEU A 38 -10.11 -2.59 1.74
C LEU A 38 -9.11 -2.85 2.89
N CYS A 39 -8.59 -1.80 3.52
CA CYS A 39 -7.59 -1.94 4.57
C CYS A 39 -8.21 -2.53 5.85
N ILE A 40 -7.79 -3.76 6.19
CA ILE A 40 -8.22 -4.47 7.41
C ILE A 40 -7.28 -4.26 8.61
N GLU A 41 -6.39 -3.25 8.54
CA GLU A 41 -5.39 -2.93 9.59
C GLU A 41 -4.56 -4.14 10.07
N CYS A 42 -4.19 -5.04 9.15
CA CYS A 42 -3.47 -6.29 9.47
C CYS A 42 -2.02 -6.11 10.01
N GLY A 43 -1.44 -4.92 9.91
CA GLY A 43 -0.09 -4.63 10.39
C GLY A 43 1.07 -5.15 9.54
N ALA A 44 0.79 -5.59 8.31
CA ALA A 44 1.76 -6.12 7.35
C ALA A 44 2.54 -5.04 6.57
#